data_AF-A0A258BYW6-F1
#
_entry.id   AF-A0A258BYW6-F1
#
_cell.length_a   1.000
_cell.length_b   1.000
_cell.length_c   1.000
_cell.angle_alpha   90.00
_cell.angle_beta   90.00
_cell.angle_gamma   90.00
#
_symmetry.space_group_name_H-M   'P 1'
#
loop_
_entity.id
_entity.type
_entity.pdbx_description
1 polymer ?
#
loop_
_entity_poly.entity_id
_entity_poly.type
_entity_poly.pdbx_seq_one_letter_code
_entity_poly.pdbx_strand_id
1 'polypeptide(L)'
;AGECRRVLRPGGRLLLVGPHEDHLLSLRQRLYDRVNPTPDLLGELPEGFGIVSDELLRYPLSLPATDLANLIGMTPHSFRSHPERQQALIESGLADLQVAMRLLLLQRH
;
A
#
# COMPACT_ATOMS: atom_id res chain seq x y z
N ALA A 1 -9.46 -7.25 -15.24
CA ALA A 1 -9.15 -8.67 -14.97
C ALA A 1 -9.27 -9.61 -16.19
N GLY A 2 -9.71 -9.15 -17.37
CA GLY A 2 -9.85 -10.00 -18.57
C GLY A 2 -8.54 -10.72 -18.98
N GLU A 3 -7.40 -10.03 -18.90
CA GLU A 3 -6.10 -10.64 -19.22
C GLU A 3 -5.68 -11.73 -18.22
N CYS A 4 -5.94 -11.54 -16.92
CA CYS A 4 -5.64 -12.57 -15.92
C CYS A 4 -6.46 -13.84 -16.17
N ARG A 5 -7.74 -13.69 -16.55
CA ARG A 5 -8.59 -14.83 -16.92
C ARG A 5 -8.04 -15.54 -18.15
N ARG A 6 -7.63 -14.81 -19.18
CA ARG A 6 -7.09 -15.36 -20.43
C ARG A 6 -5.82 -16.19 -20.19
N VAL A 7 -4.94 -15.73 -19.31
CA VAL A 7 -3.61 -16.33 -19.07
C VAL A 7 -3.66 -17.49 -18.07
N LEU A 8 -4.47 -17.38 -17.01
CA LEU A 8 -4.53 -18.42 -15.98
C LEU A 8 -5.32 -19.63 -16.45
N ARG A 9 -4.83 -20.86 -16.27
CA ARG A 9 -5.62 -22.09 -16.44
C ARG A 9 -6.74 -22.21 -15.38
N PRO A 10 -7.77 -23.05 -15.59
CA PRO A 10 -8.69 -23.45 -14.51
C PRO A 10 -7.93 -23.94 -13.27
N GLY A 11 -8.35 -23.51 -12.08
CA GLY A 11 -7.63 -23.72 -10.82
C GLY A 11 -6.38 -22.84 -10.63
N GLY A 12 -6.01 -22.02 -11.60
CA GLY A 12 -4.93 -21.04 -11.49
C GLY A 12 -5.28 -19.94 -10.50
N ARG A 13 -4.26 -19.37 -9.83
CA ARG A 13 -4.45 -18.39 -8.76
C ARG A 13 -3.90 -17.03 -9.13
N LEU A 14 -4.55 -15.98 -8.61
CA LEU A 14 -4.15 -14.59 -8.70
C LEU A 14 -4.01 -14.03 -7.29
N LEU A 15 -2.82 -13.56 -6.93
CA LEU A 15 -2.60 -12.86 -5.66
C LEU A 15 -2.55 -11.36 -5.93
N LEU A 16 -3.50 -10.63 -5.36
CA LEU A 16 -3.50 -9.17 -5.35
C LEU A 16 -2.90 -8.70 -4.04
N VAL A 17 -1.99 -7.73 -4.11
CA VAL A 17 -1.36 -7.12 -2.94
C VAL A 17 -1.43 -5.61 -3.10
N GLY A 18 -1.94 -4.93 -2.09
CA GLY A 18 -1.99 -3.47 -2.09
C GLY A 18 -2.09 -2.88 -0.69
N PRO A 19 -1.89 -1.55 -0.59
CA PRO A 19 -1.94 -0.86 0.69
C PRO A 19 -3.33 -0.97 1.32
N HIS A 20 -3.37 -1.15 2.63
CA HIS A 20 -4.58 -0.97 3.42
C HIS A 20 -4.83 0.53 3.72
N GLU A 21 -5.99 0.88 4.28
CA GLU A 21 -6.39 2.27 4.54
C GLU A 21 -5.40 3.04 5.45
N ASP A 22 -4.72 2.34 6.34
CA ASP A 22 -3.79 2.86 7.35
C ASP A 22 -2.32 2.53 7.06
N HIS A 23 -2.02 2.03 5.85
CA HIS A 23 -0.65 1.83 5.39
C HIS A 23 0.16 3.13 5.49
N LEU A 24 1.26 3.16 6.26
CA LEU A 24 2.10 4.35 6.45
C LEU A 24 1.30 5.59 6.86
N LEU A 25 0.21 5.43 7.63
CA LEU A 25 -0.69 6.54 7.95
C LEU A 25 0.01 7.68 8.70
N SER A 26 0.85 7.36 9.67
CA SER A 26 1.63 8.35 10.44
C SER A 26 2.53 9.20 9.53
N LEU A 27 3.14 8.57 8.51
CA LEU A 27 3.93 9.27 7.50
C LEU A 27 3.04 10.19 6.65
N ARG A 28 1.93 9.67 6.11
CA ARG A 28 1.00 10.43 5.25
C ARG A 28 0.42 11.65 5.98
N GLN A 29 0.08 11.53 7.26
CA GLN A 29 -0.43 12.63 8.08
C GLN A 29 0.60 13.74 8.33
N ARG A 30 1.89 13.40 8.39
CA ARG A 30 2.97 14.38 8.56
C ARG A 30 3.34 15.06 7.25
N LEU A 31 3.23 14.35 6.13
CA LEU A 31 3.60 14.87 4.80
C LEU A 31 2.50 15.70 4.13
N TYR A 32 1.23 15.38 4.34
CA TYR A 32 0.11 15.98 3.61
C TYR A 32 -0.90 16.67 4.52
N ASP A 33 -1.50 17.76 4.05
CA ASP A 33 -2.58 18.45 4.78
C ASP A 33 -3.86 17.60 4.86
N ARG A 34 -4.08 16.72 3.88
CA ARG A 34 -5.20 15.77 3.84
C ARG A 34 -4.74 14.41 3.32
N VAL A 35 -5.11 13.36 4.05
CA VAL A 35 -4.88 11.97 3.64
C VAL A 35 -6.10 11.51 2.85
N ASN A 36 -5.91 11.19 1.56
CA ASN A 36 -6.96 10.61 0.75
C ASN A 36 -7.19 9.13 1.14
N PRO A 37 -8.45 8.64 1.07
CA PRO A 37 -8.75 7.23 1.28
C PRO A 37 -7.96 6.34 0.31
N THR A 38 -7.49 5.19 0.82
CA THR A 38 -6.93 4.16 -0.05
C THR A 38 -8.08 3.50 -0.82
N PRO A 39 -8.02 3.40 -2.16
CA PRO A 39 -9.06 2.72 -2.93
C PRO A 39 -9.05 1.22 -2.60
N ASP A 40 -10.21 0.58 -2.75
CA ASP A 40 -10.32 -0.86 -2.55
C ASP A 40 -9.39 -1.62 -3.51
N LEU A 41 -8.68 -2.61 -2.95
CA LEU A 41 -7.75 -3.46 -3.70
C LEU A 41 -8.47 -4.26 -4.81
N LEU A 42 -9.72 -4.60 -4.57
CA LEU A 42 -10.61 -5.22 -5.53
C LEU A 42 -11.94 -4.46 -5.50
N GLY A 43 -12.29 -3.81 -6.61
CA GLY A 43 -13.61 -3.22 -6.79
C GLY A 43 -14.66 -4.32 -6.92
N GLU A 44 -14.87 -4.82 -8.14
CA GLU A 44 -15.76 -5.94 -8.40
C GLU A 44 -14.99 -7.24 -8.60
N LEU A 45 -15.54 -8.35 -8.09
CA LEU A 45 -15.00 -9.69 -8.31
C LEU A 45 -15.09 -10.04 -9.80
N PRO A 46 -13.96 -10.34 -10.47
CA PRO A 46 -13.98 -10.68 -11.87
C PRO A 46 -14.74 -11.97 -12.15
N GLU A 47 -15.49 -12.00 -13.25
CA GLU A 47 -16.19 -13.19 -13.69
C GLU A 47 -15.24 -14.39 -13.86
N GLY A 48 -15.66 -15.55 -13.38
CA GLY A 48 -14.86 -16.78 -13.45
C GLY A 48 -13.76 -16.88 -12.39
N PHE A 49 -13.76 -16.01 -11.39
CA PHE A 49 -12.90 -16.12 -10.21
C PHE A 49 -13.73 -16.23 -8.92
N GLY A 50 -13.18 -16.94 -7.94
CA GLY A 50 -13.66 -16.97 -6.56
C GLY A 50 -12.58 -16.51 -5.59
N ILE A 51 -12.98 -15.92 -4.46
CA ILE A 51 -12.06 -15.56 -3.37
C ILE A 51 -11.70 -16.83 -2.60
N VAL A 52 -10.39 -17.06 -2.42
CA VAL A 52 -9.84 -18.17 -1.66
C VAL A 52 -9.42 -17.71 -0.26
N SER A 53 -8.76 -16.55 -0.17
CA SER A 53 -8.39 -15.94 1.11
C SER A 53 -8.29 -14.42 0.97
N ASP A 54 -8.50 -13.74 2.09
CA ASP A 54 -8.36 -12.30 2.24
C ASP A 54 -7.69 -12.02 3.59
N GLU A 55 -6.46 -11.54 3.54
CA GLU A 55 -5.59 -11.39 4.70
C GLU A 55 -5.06 -9.98 4.82
N LEU A 56 -4.89 -9.52 6.06
CA LEU A 56 -4.34 -8.21 6.37
C LEU A 56 -3.02 -8.37 7.10
N LEU A 57 -1.93 -8.03 6.43
CA LEU A 57 -0.57 -8.03 6.97
C LEU A 57 -0.28 -6.68 7.61
N ARG A 58 0.11 -6.66 8.88
CA ARG A 58 0.48 -5.46 9.62
C ARG A 58 1.77 -5.67 10.39
N TYR A 59 2.69 -4.73 10.29
CA TYR A 59 3.90 -4.76 11.11
C TYR A 59 4.51 -3.36 11.30
N PRO A 60 5.20 -3.14 12.44
CA PRO A 60 5.95 -1.92 12.67
C PRO A 60 7.17 -1.84 11.76
N LEU A 61 7.46 -0.63 11.29
CA LEU A 61 8.63 -0.34 10.48
C LEU A 61 9.45 0.76 11.16
N SER A 62 10.68 0.44 11.56
CA SER A 62 11.63 1.43 12.08
C SER A 62 12.65 1.74 10.99
N LEU A 63 12.80 3.01 10.63
CA LEU A 63 13.71 3.44 9.57
C LEU A 63 14.77 4.40 10.11
N PRO A 64 16.05 4.25 9.72
CA PRO A 64 17.02 5.33 9.88
C PRO A 64 16.64 6.50 8.97
N ALA A 65 17.18 7.69 9.27
CA ALA A 65 16.89 8.92 8.54
C ALA A 65 17.11 8.78 7.02
N THR A 66 18.14 8.04 6.59
CA THR A 66 18.43 7.79 5.18
C THR A 66 17.31 7.02 4.48
N ASP A 67 16.76 6.00 5.11
CA ASP A 67 15.71 5.17 4.51
C ASP A 67 14.36 5.87 4.58
N LEU A 68 14.13 6.68 5.61
CA LEU A 68 12.96 7.55 5.67
C LEU A 68 12.98 8.58 4.53
N ALA A 69 14.14 9.19 4.25
CA ALA A 69 14.30 10.09 3.12
C ALA A 69 14.05 9.38 1.77
N ASN A 70 14.57 8.16 1.60
CA ASN A 70 14.32 7.34 0.42
C ASN A 70 12.83 7.01 0.25
N LEU A 71 12.16 6.60 1.33
CA LEU A 71 10.73 6.28 1.31
C LEU A 71 9.89 7.50 0.90
N ILE A 72 10.19 8.68 1.45
CA ILE A 72 9.54 9.94 1.08
C ILE A 72 9.76 10.24 -0.41
N GLY A 73 11.00 10.13 -0.88
CA GLY A 73 11.40 10.42 -2.27
C GLY A 73 10.76 9.51 -3.31
N MET A 74 10.45 8.26 -2.95
CA MET A 74 9.77 7.29 -3.84
C MET A 74 8.26 7.51 -3.95
N THR A 75 7.67 8.38 -3.11
CA THR A 75 6.23 8.66 -3.23
C THR A 75 5.95 9.55 -4.44
N PRO A 76 4.91 9.27 -5.26
CA PRO A 76 4.53 10.12 -6.38
C PRO A 76 4.21 11.57 -5.99
N HIS A 77 3.98 11.80 -4.70
CA HIS A 77 3.59 13.06 -4.09
C HIS A 77 4.75 13.78 -3.38
N SER A 78 6.00 13.33 -3.54
CA SER A 78 7.19 14.00 -3.01
C SER A 78 7.29 15.47 -3.46
N PHE A 79 6.65 15.83 -4.58
CA PHE A 79 6.51 17.19 -5.09
C PHE A 79 5.41 18.05 -4.43
N ARG A 80 4.47 17.46 -3.67
CA ARG A 80 3.35 18.21 -3.03
C ARG A 80 3.58 18.54 -1.56
N SER A 81 4.50 17.88 -0.88
CA SER A 81 4.87 18.23 0.49
C SER A 81 5.94 19.33 0.47
N HIS A 82 5.78 20.36 1.30
CA HIS A 82 6.81 21.39 1.46
C HIS A 82 8.16 20.74 1.82
N PRO A 83 9.26 21.07 1.12
CA PRO A 83 10.59 20.52 1.40
C PRO A 83 11.00 20.65 2.87
N GLU A 84 10.60 21.74 3.52
CA GLU A 84 10.82 21.99 4.95
C GLU A 84 10.16 20.93 5.84
N ARG A 85 8.94 20.48 5.52
CA ARG A 85 8.25 19.43 6.28
C ARG A 85 8.93 18.08 6.12
N GLN A 86 9.43 17.77 4.92
CA GLN A 86 10.19 16.55 4.69
C GLN A 86 11.47 16.54 5.51
N GLN A 87 12.23 17.64 5.47
CA GLN A 87 13.49 17.77 6.20
C GLN A 87 13.28 17.66 7.72
N ALA A 88 12.30 18.39 8.27
CA ALA A 88 11.97 18.32 9.69
C ALA A 88 11.54 16.91 10.12
N LEU A 89 10.82 16.18 9.27
CA LEU A 89 10.43 14.80 9.55
C LEU A 89 11.61 13.82 9.52
N ILE A 90 12.56 14.01 8.58
CA ILE A 90 13.77 13.20 8.50
C ILE A 90 14.65 13.42 9.74
N GLU A 91 14.78 14.67 10.20
CA GLU A 91 15.58 15.03 11.37
C GLU A 91 14.97 14.57 12.69
N SER A 92 13.65 14.72 12.84
CA SER A 92 12.93 14.29 14.06
C SER A 92 12.66 12.78 14.09
N GLY A 93 12.77 12.11 12.95
CA GLY A 93 12.38 10.72 12.78
C GLY A 93 10.86 10.53 12.83
N LEU A 94 10.43 9.28 12.63
CA LEU A 94 9.03 8.92 12.67
C LEU A 94 8.82 7.66 13.53
N ALA A 95 8.21 7.87 14.69
CA ALA A 95 7.73 6.78 15.54
C ALA A 95 6.43 6.19 14.98
N ASP A 96 6.13 4.96 15.39
CA ASP A 96 4.86 4.27 15.10
C ASP A 96 4.54 4.16 13.60
N LEU A 97 5.57 4.13 12.75
CA LEU A 97 5.39 3.84 11.34
C LEU A 97 4.97 2.37 11.19
N GLN A 98 3.87 2.15 10.48
CA GLN A 98 3.28 0.83 10.27
C GLN A 98 3.13 0.55 8.77
N VAL A 99 3.56 -0.63 8.36
CA VAL A 99 3.17 -1.19 7.07
C VAL A 99 1.87 -1.96 7.26
N ALA A 100 0.87 -1.66 6.44
CA ALA A 100 -0.39 -2.40 6.38
C ALA A 100 -0.71 -2.77 4.93
N MET A 101 -0.78 -4.06 4.60
CA MET A 101 -1.02 -4.56 3.25
C MET A 101 -2.17 -5.55 3.27
N ARG A 102 -3.11 -5.42 2.32
CA ARG A 102 -4.13 -6.44 2.09
C ARG A 102 -3.63 -7.40 1.02
N LEU A 103 -3.80 -8.70 1.27
CA LEU A 103 -3.44 -9.80 0.40
C LEU A 103 -4.72 -10.55 0.05
N LEU A 104 -5.14 -10.49 -1.21
CA LEU A 104 -6.36 -11.12 -1.68
C LEU A 104 -6.02 -12.21 -2.70
N LEU A 105 -6.31 -13.46 -2.37
CA LEU A 105 -6.07 -14.61 -3.22
C LEU A 105 -7.36 -14.99 -3.93
N LEU A 106 -7.34 -14.94 -5.26
CA LEU A 106 -8.42 -15.40 -6.13
C LEU A 106 -8.02 -16.70 -6.84
N GLN A 107 -8.99 -17.54 -7.16
CA GLN A 107 -8.79 -18.72 -7.98
C GLN A 107 -9.75 -18.71 -9.16
N ARG A 108 -9.22 -18.96 -10.36
CA ARG A 108 -10.00 -19.12 -11.58
C ARG A 108 -10.75 -20.46 -11.52
N HIS A 109 -12.05 -20.44 -11.80
CA HIS A 109 -12.86 -21.63 -12.01
C HIS A 109 -12.55 -22.32 -13.35
#